data_AF-A0A077ND10-F1
#
_entry.id   AF-A0A077ND10-F1
#
_cell.length_a   1.000
_cell.length_b   1.000
_cell.length_c   1.000
_cell.angle_alpha   90.00
_cell.angle_beta   90.00
_cell.angle_gamma   90.00
#
_symmetry.space_group_name_H-M   'P 1'
#
loop_
_entity.id
_entity.type
_entity.pdbx_description
1 polymer ?
#
loop_
_entity_poly.entity_id
_entity_poly.type
_entity_poly.pdbx_seq_one_letter_code
_entity_poly.pdbx_strand_id
1 'polypeptide(L)' 'MHPETNIPLGYLADEPTRRARRSGKQEFEEMRKRGNFERTEAYRWLAWRLGISFRKCHFGWFSAEVCEKAANICREFK' A
#
# COMPACT_ATOMS: atom_id res chain seq x y z
N MET A 1 6.45 -5.11 12.45
CA MET A 1 6.20 -4.79 13.87
C MET A 1 6.83 -3.43 14.11
N HIS A 2 6.07 -2.42 14.53
CA HIS A 2 6.64 -1.10 14.85
C HIS A 2 7.11 -1.15 16.30
N PRO A 3 8.35 -0.76 16.63
CA PRO A 3 8.77 -0.62 18.01
C PRO A 3 8.22 0.70 18.56
N GLU A 4 7.83 0.72 19.84
CA GLU A 4 7.43 1.92 20.62
C GLU A 4 5.94 2.27 20.73
N THR A 5 5.01 1.32 20.74
CA THR A 5 3.81 1.48 21.57
C THR A 5 3.21 0.12 21.90
N ASN A 6 3.13 -0.21 23.20
CA ASN A 6 2.45 -1.40 23.71
C ASN A 6 0.92 -1.19 23.80
N ILE A 7 0.37 -0.47 22.82
CA ILE A 7 -1.07 -0.20 22.62
C ILE A 7 -1.45 -1.01 21.37
N PRO A 8 -2.51 -1.83 21.37
CA PRO A 8 -3.01 -2.39 20.11
C PRO A 8 -3.43 -1.20 19.22
N LEU A 9 -2.59 -0.89 18.21
CA LEU A 9 -2.74 0.29 17.36
C LEU A 9 -3.99 0.15 16.47
N GLY A 10 -5.10 0.68 16.99
CA GLY A 10 -6.37 0.86 16.29
C GLY A 10 -7.28 -0.36 16.35
N TYR A 11 -8.59 -0.11 16.26
CA TYR A 11 -9.58 -1.11 15.87
C TYR A 11 -8.94 -2.05 14.84
N LEU A 12 -8.90 -3.36 15.11
CA LEU A 12 -8.55 -4.37 14.10
C LEU A 12 -9.18 -3.93 12.80
N ALA A 13 -8.36 -3.64 11.78
CA ALA A 13 -8.87 -3.20 10.49
C ALA A 13 -10.05 -4.10 10.13
N ASP A 14 -11.19 -3.49 9.85
CA ASP A 14 -12.42 -4.22 9.55
C ASP A 14 -12.17 -5.17 8.36
N GLU A 15 -13.02 -6.18 8.21
CA GLU A 15 -12.86 -7.14 7.13
C GLU A 15 -12.71 -6.49 5.74
N PRO A 16 -13.48 -5.43 5.39
CA PRO A 16 -13.27 -4.68 4.16
C PRO A 16 -11.85 -4.12 4.02
N THR A 17 -11.30 -3.45 5.04
CA THR A 17 -9.96 -2.87 4.98
C THR A 17 -8.89 -3.96 4.85
N ARG A 18 -9.05 -5.11 5.51
CA ARG A 18 -8.12 -6.24 5.35
C ARG A 18 -8.13 -6.79 3.93
N ARG A 19 -9.32 -6.95 3.32
CA ARG A 19 -9.46 -7.40 1.93
C ARG A 19 -8.86 -6.40 0.95
N ALA A 20 -9.17 -5.11 1.13
CA ALA A 20 -8.64 -4.03 0.29
C ALA A 20 -7.11 -3.96 0.34
N ARG A 21 -6.50 -4.06 1.53
CA ARG A 21 -5.04 -4.13 1.69
C ARG A 21 -4.41 -5.32 0.98
N ARG A 22 -5.05 -6.49 1.08
CA ARG A 22 -4.56 -7.71 0.41
C ARG A 22 -4.61 -7.55 -1.11
N SER A 23 -5.76 -7.12 -1.63
CA SER A 23 -5.96 -6.92 -3.08
C SER A 23 -5.03 -5.85 -3.63
N GLY A 24 -4.97 -4.67 -3.00
CA GLY A 24 -4.08 -3.60 -3.45
C GLY A 24 -2.60 -3.98 -3.41
N LYS A 25 -2.18 -4.75 -2.38
CA LYS A 25 -0.80 -5.25 -2.31
C LYS A 25 -0.49 -6.25 -3.44
N GLN A 26 -1.47 -7.07 -3.84
CA GLN A 26 -1.29 -7.98 -4.97
C GLN A 26 -1.03 -7.21 -6.27
N GLU A 27 -1.84 -6.19 -6.57
CA GLU A 27 -1.64 -5.35 -7.76
C GLU A 27 -0.31 -4.61 -7.72
N PHE A 28 0.10 -4.15 -6.54
CA PHE A 28 1.40 -3.51 -6.33
C PHE A 28 2.58 -4.46 -6.63
N GLU A 29 2.53 -5.71 -6.16
CA GLU A 29 3.61 -6.67 -6.43
C GLU A 29 3.65 -7.07 -7.91
N GLU A 30 2.50 -7.16 -8.58
CA GLU A 30 2.46 -7.41 -10.03
C GLU A 30 3.01 -6.23 -10.83
N MET A 31 2.63 -4.99 -10.49
CA MET A 31 3.22 -3.78 -11.06
C MET A 31 4.74 -3.74 -10.85
N ARG A 32 5.19 -4.02 -9.62
CA ARG A 32 6.62 -4.04 -9.27
C ARG A 32 7.40 -5.05 -10.14
N LYS A 33 6.87 -6.26 -10.32
CA LYS A 33 7.48 -7.29 -11.16
C LYS A 33 7.54 -6.85 -12.63
N ARG A 34 6.43 -6.31 -13.16
CA ARG A 34 6.35 -5.83 -14.55
C ARG A 34 7.32 -4.70 -14.83
N GLY A 35 7.43 -3.74 -13.90
CA GLY A 35 8.37 -2.63 -13.98
C GLY A 35 9.80 -2.97 -13.60
N ASN A 36 10.08 -4.23 -13.22
CA ASN A 36 11.36 -4.69 -12.68
C ASN A 36 11.90 -3.78 -11.56
N PHE A 37 11.01 -3.30 -10.69
CA PHE A 37 11.36 -2.40 -9.60
C PHE A 37 11.86 -3.16 -8.37
N GLU A 38 12.89 -2.61 -7.74
CA GLU A 38 13.17 -2.94 -6.35
C GLU A 38 12.02 -2.47 -5.47
N ARG A 39 11.80 -3.17 -4.35
CA ARG A 39 10.64 -2.89 -3.49
C ARG A 39 10.59 -1.45 -3.00
N THR A 40 11.74 -0.88 -2.66
CA THR A 40 11.86 0.53 -2.26
C THR A 40 11.48 1.48 -3.40
N GLU A 41 11.87 1.17 -4.63
CA GLU A 41 11.57 1.99 -5.81
C GLU A 41 10.09 1.96 -6.14
N ALA A 42 9.47 0.77 -6.10
CA ALA A 42 8.03 0.64 -6.30
C ALA A 42 7.22 1.44 -5.28
N TYR A 43 7.61 1.42 -4.00
CA TYR A 43 6.96 2.26 -2.98
C TYR A 43 7.21 3.75 -3.17
N ARG A 44 8.39 4.17 -3.63
CA ARG A 44 8.66 5.58 -3.99
C ARG A 44 7.78 6.03 -5.15
N TRP A 45 7.67 5.21 -6.19
CA TRP A 45 6.81 5.46 -7.34
C TRP A 45 5.34 5.56 -6.92
N LEU A 46 4.84 4.60 -6.14
CA LEU A 46 3.46 4.60 -5.69
C LEU A 46 3.16 5.81 -4.78
N ALA A 47 4.09 6.16 -3.88
CA ALA A 47 3.96 7.33 -3.02
C ALA A 47 3.82 8.62 -3.84
N TRP A 48 4.66 8.77 -4.88
CA TRP A 48 4.60 9.89 -5.81
C TRP A 48 3.25 9.95 -6.55
N ARG A 49 2.76 8.82 -7.06
CA ARG A 49 1.44 8.74 -7.74
C ARG A 49 0.27 9.05 -6.82
N LEU A 50 0.36 8.67 -5.54
CA LEU A 50 -0.66 8.95 -4.52
C LEU A 50 -0.57 10.37 -3.94
N GLY A 51 0.50 11.12 -4.24
CA GLY A 51 0.73 12.45 -3.66
C GLY A 51 1.00 12.42 -2.15
N ILE A 52 1.54 11.31 -1.63
CA ILE A 52 1.87 11.13 -0.21
C ILE A 52 3.37 10.98 0.00
N SER A 53 3.84 11.20 1.22
CA SER A 53 5.24 10.95 1.54
C SER A 53 5.56 9.45 1.50
N PHE A 54 6.77 9.11 1.04
CA PHE A 54 7.26 7.73 1.02
C PHE A 54 7.14 7.03 2.38
N ARG A 55 7.41 7.76 3.48
CA ARG A 55 7.31 7.24 4.85
C ARG A 55 5.88 6.82 5.23
N LYS A 56 4.85 7.41 4.61
CA LYS A 56 3.44 7.08 4.82
C LYS A 56 2.89 6.04 3.83
N CYS A 57 3.66 5.71 2.78
CA CYS A 57 3.24 4.81 1.72
C CYS A 57 3.45 3.35 2.11
N HIS A 58 2.59 2.84 2.98
CA HIS A 58 2.62 1.44 3.39
C HIS A 58 1.20 0.89 3.47
N PHE A 59 0.91 -0.23 2.81
CA PHE A 59 -0.44 -0.82 2.79
C PHE A 59 -1.01 -1.10 4.18
N GLY A 60 -0.15 -1.41 5.17
CA GLY A 60 -0.59 -1.57 6.56
C GLY A 60 -1.17 -0.30 7.20
N TRP A 61 -0.95 0.87 6.61
CA TRP A 61 -1.45 2.17 7.07
C TRP A 61 -2.58 2.73 6.19
N PHE A 62 -2.82 2.13 5.03
CA PHE A 62 -3.88 2.58 4.12
C PHE A 62 -5.27 2.22 4.67
N SER A 63 -6.23 3.13 4.46
CA SER A 63 -7.66 2.83 4.52
C SER A 63 -8.10 1.99 3.32
N ALA A 64 -9.31 1.45 3.34
CA ALA A 64 -9.86 0.72 2.19
C ALA A 64 -9.85 1.60 0.91
N GLU A 65 -10.27 2.86 1.01
CA GLU A 65 -10.28 3.81 -0.11
C GLU A 65 -8.89 4.06 -0.69
N VAL A 66 -7.87 4.25 0.17
CA VAL A 66 -6.49 4.46 -0.30
C VAL A 66 -5.95 3.17 -0.94
N CYS A 67 -6.33 1.99 -0.45
CA CYS A 67 -5.95 0.72 -1.08
C CYS A 67 -6.54 0.58 -2.49
N GLU A 68 -7.80 0.97 -2.70
CA GLU A 68 -8.43 0.96 -4.02
C GLU A 68 -7.75 1.94 -4.98
N LYS A 69 -7.48 3.16 -4.55
CA LYS A 69 -6.72 4.14 -5.34
C LYS A 69 -5.34 3.61 -5.72
N ALA A 70 -4.62 3.03 -4.76
CA ALA A 70 -3.30 2.44 -4.99
C ALA A 70 -3.38 1.26 -5.99
N ALA A 71 -4.39 0.41 -5.87
CA ALA A 71 -4.62 -0.70 -6.78
C ALA A 71 -4.86 -0.21 -8.22
N ASN A 72 -5.73 0.79 -8.41
CA ASN A 72 -6.01 1.34 -9.73
C ASN A 72 -4.77 1.97 -10.37
N ILE A 73 -3.99 2.75 -9.60
CA ILE A 73 -2.70 3.29 -10.05
C ILE A 73 -1.75 2.16 -10.51
N CYS A 74 -1.67 1.06 -9.75
CA CYS A 74 -0.82 -0.07 -10.10
C CYS A 74 -1.30 -0.80 -11.36
N ARG A 75 -2.61 -0.91 -11.59
CA ARG A 75 -3.19 -1.51 -12.80
C ARG A 75 -2.95 -0.67 -14.06
N GLU A 76 -2.91 0.64 -13.91
CA GLU A 76 -2.62 1.58 -15.00
C GLU A 76 -1.14 1.64 -15.39
N PHE A 77 -0.26 1.00 -14.61
CA PHE A 77 1.16 0.91 -14.92
C PHE A 77 1.39 0.10 -16.20
N LYS A 78 2.04 0.74 -17.19
CA LYS A 78 2.38 0.18 -18.50
C LYS A 78 3.89 0.17 -18.67
#